data_AF-A0A949A295-F1
#
_entry.id   AF-A0A949A295-F1
#
_cell.length_a   1.000
_cell.length_b   1.000
_cell.length_c   1.000
_cell.angle_alpha   90.00
_cell.angle_beta   90.00
_cell.angle_gamma   90.00
#
_symmetry.space_group_name_H-M   'P 1'
#
loop_
_entity.id
_entity.type
_entity.pdbx_description
1 polymer ?
#
loop_
_entity_poly.entity_id
_entity_poly.type
_entity_poly.pdbx_seq_one_letter_code
_entity_poly.pdbx_strand_id
1 'polypeptide(L)'
;MTTGLEKWQTLRALSEQYGCPCVEYQESLTGPQLLLWKLDMTKLREEGWFPREVRDGRATVIATDPGPALAEMVRKTLGVAEVEFQVTLPEDLIRIIEHNQDLNPGFPATASRTPLAKVRTYLAGRRSLFAHYRTLLAKSRTGLAFIRTGLAFITIALLFLRLVGARYYLLLEAPLLLSGIIMVYDEDY
;
A
#
# COMPACT_ATOMS: atom_id res chain seq x y z
N MET A 1 -10.46 20.30 21.40
CA MET A 1 -8.99 20.16 21.50
C MET A 1 -8.51 19.73 22.89
N THR A 2 -9.37 19.70 23.92
CA THR A 2 -9.01 19.33 25.30
C THR A 2 -8.93 17.83 25.57
N THR A 3 -9.66 16.99 24.82
CA THR A 3 -9.76 15.54 25.07
C THR A 3 -8.45 14.76 24.88
N GLY A 4 -7.56 15.20 23.99
CA GLY A 4 -6.29 14.50 23.72
C GLY A 4 -5.23 14.71 24.79
N LEU A 5 -5.20 15.90 25.41
CA LEU A 5 -4.23 16.24 26.47
C LEU A 5 -4.51 15.47 27.77
N GLU A 6 -5.78 15.36 28.16
CA GLU A 6 -6.19 14.57 29.34
C GLU A 6 -5.91 13.08 29.13
N LYS A 7 -6.20 12.56 27.93
CA LYS A 7 -5.92 11.16 27.59
C LYS A 7 -4.44 10.81 27.69
N TRP A 8 -3.56 11.67 27.16
CA TRP A 8 -2.12 11.45 27.21
C TRP A 8 -1.58 11.50 28.65
N GLN A 9 -2.10 12.39 29.49
CA GLN A 9 -1.73 12.45 30.91
C GLN A 9 -2.13 11.16 31.65
N THR A 10 -3.33 10.64 31.40
CA THR A 10 -3.80 9.38 32.01
C THR A 10 -2.98 8.18 31.54
N LEU A 11 -2.64 8.10 30.25
CA LEU A 11 -1.76 7.06 29.71
C LEU A 11 -0.35 7.11 30.34
N ARG A 12 0.17 8.32 30.54
CA ARG A 12 1.48 8.51 31.16
C ARG A 12 1.47 8.09 32.63
N ALA A 13 0.44 8.46 33.39
CA ALA A 13 0.27 8.02 34.77
C ALA A 13 0.18 6.49 34.89
N LEU A 14 -0.54 5.83 33.98
CA LEU A 14 -0.60 4.38 33.89
C LEU A 14 0.76 3.74 33.56
N SER A 15 1.49 4.33 32.61
CA SER A 15 2.84 3.88 32.27
C SER A 15 3.81 3.95 33.45
N GLU A 16 3.76 5.05 34.21
CA GLU A 16 4.56 5.25 35.43
C GLU A 16 4.15 4.29 36.55
N GLN A 17 2.85 4.01 36.71
CA GLN A 17 2.34 3.07 37.71
C GLN A 17 2.82 1.63 37.48
N TYR A 18 2.80 1.15 36.24
CA TYR A 18 3.15 -0.23 35.90
C TYR A 18 4.58 -0.40 35.38
N GLY A 19 5.33 0.69 35.19
CA GLY A 19 6.69 0.66 34.63
C GLY A 19 6.75 0.11 33.19
N CYS A 20 5.65 0.17 32.44
CA CYS A 20 5.51 -0.43 31.12
C CYS A 20 5.27 0.64 30.04
N PRO A 21 5.69 0.42 28.78
CA PRO A 21 5.43 1.36 27.69
C PRO A 21 3.93 1.54 27.45
N CYS A 22 3.45 2.78 27.31
CA CYS A 22 2.07 3.04 26.93
C CYS A 22 1.89 3.01 25.41
N VAL A 23 0.71 2.58 24.96
CA VAL A 23 0.31 2.56 23.55
C VAL A 23 -1.07 3.19 23.41
N GLU A 24 -1.22 4.02 22.39
CA GLU A 24 -2.51 4.57 21.97
C GLU A 24 -3.07 3.76 20.78
N TYR A 25 -4.39 3.71 20.65
CA TYR A 25 -5.03 3.16 19.46
C TYR A 25 -4.54 3.84 18.18
N GLN A 26 -4.05 3.02 17.23
CA GLN A 26 -3.71 3.43 15.87
C GLN A 26 -4.29 2.41 14.89
N GLU A 27 -4.76 2.86 13.72
CA GLU A 27 -5.27 1.94 12.68
C GLU A 27 -4.18 1.04 12.07
N SER A 28 -2.91 1.38 12.28
CA SER A 28 -1.77 0.53 11.91
C SER A 28 -1.58 -0.65 12.87
N LEU A 29 -2.16 -0.57 14.08
CA LEU A 29 -2.00 -1.56 15.13
C LEU A 29 -2.83 -2.80 14.82
N THR A 30 -2.15 -3.75 14.20
CA THR A 30 -2.73 -5.03 13.80
C THR A 30 -2.06 -6.16 14.55
N GLY A 31 -2.86 -7.09 15.09
CA GLY A 31 -2.32 -8.27 15.74
C GLY A 31 -1.92 -9.36 14.73
N PRO A 32 -1.21 -10.41 15.20
CA PRO A 32 -0.82 -11.53 14.35
C PRO A 32 -2.05 -12.32 13.89
N GLN A 33 -2.45 -12.13 12.62
CA GLN A 33 -3.72 -12.63 12.05
C GLN A 33 -3.94 -14.13 12.25
N LEU A 34 -2.89 -14.96 12.11
CA LEU A 34 -2.97 -16.41 12.28
C LEU A 34 -3.31 -16.82 13.72
N LEU A 35 -2.88 -16.03 14.69
CA LEU A 35 -3.10 -16.28 16.11
C LEU A 35 -4.43 -15.68 16.58
N LEU A 36 -4.79 -14.50 16.08
CA LEU A 36 -6.11 -13.91 16.29
C LEU A 36 -7.24 -14.83 15.82
N TRP A 37 -7.02 -15.65 14.78
CA TRP A 37 -8.03 -16.63 14.34
C TRP A 37 -8.33 -17.73 15.37
N LYS A 38 -7.38 -18.05 16.26
CA LYS A 38 -7.58 -19.07 17.30
C LYS A 38 -8.14 -18.51 18.60
N LEU A 39 -8.17 -17.18 18.74
CA LEU A 39 -8.59 -16.50 19.94
C LEU A 39 -10.02 -15.98 19.82
N ASP A 40 -10.73 -16.02 20.93
CA ASP A 40 -12.07 -15.46 21.03
C ASP A 40 -11.97 -13.97 21.41
N MET A 41 -12.36 -13.08 20.50
CA MET A 41 -12.29 -11.64 20.69
C MET A 41 -13.20 -11.14 21.81
N THR A 42 -14.30 -11.86 22.10
CA THR A 42 -15.18 -11.52 23.21
C THR A 42 -14.51 -11.78 24.54
N LYS A 43 -13.82 -12.92 24.67
CA LYS A 43 -13.00 -13.25 25.84
C LYS A 43 -11.83 -12.29 26.02
N LEU A 44 -11.14 -11.92 24.94
CA LEU A 44 -10.05 -10.93 25.02
C LEU A 44 -10.53 -9.56 25.54
N ARG A 45 -11.75 -9.15 25.17
CA ARG A 45 -12.37 -7.92 25.68
C ARG A 45 -12.67 -8.03 27.18
N GLU A 46 -13.21 -9.15 27.63
CA GLU A 46 -13.51 -9.41 29.05
C GLU A 46 -12.24 -9.52 29.90
N GLU A 47 -11.20 -10.17 29.37
CA GLU A 47 -9.92 -10.39 30.02
C GLU A 47 -8.98 -9.16 29.95
N GLY A 48 -9.32 -8.15 29.16
CA GLY A 48 -8.61 -6.87 29.13
C GLY A 48 -7.23 -6.91 28.48
N TRP A 49 -7.00 -7.78 27.49
CA TRP A 49 -5.71 -7.85 26.78
C TRP A 49 -5.84 -8.16 25.29
N PHE A 50 -4.80 -7.82 24.52
CA PHE A 50 -4.71 -8.06 23.08
C PHE A 50 -3.26 -8.38 22.64
N PRO A 51 -3.02 -9.47 21.90
CA PRO A 51 -1.69 -9.80 21.41
C PRO A 51 -1.30 -8.88 20.24
N ARG A 52 -0.25 -8.08 20.44
CA ARG A 52 0.29 -7.19 19.39
C ARG A 52 1.23 -7.94 18.46
N GLU A 53 2.17 -8.70 19.01
CA GLU A 53 3.19 -9.40 18.24
C GLU A 53 3.62 -10.66 18.98
N VAL A 54 3.88 -11.74 18.24
CA VAL A 54 4.41 -12.99 18.78
C VAL A 54 5.55 -13.46 17.89
N ARG A 55 6.78 -13.51 18.42
CA ARG A 55 7.99 -13.97 17.72
C ARG A 55 8.92 -14.74 18.64
N ASP A 56 9.48 -15.84 18.15
CA ASP A 56 10.56 -16.60 18.80
C ASP A 56 10.29 -16.93 20.28
N GLY A 57 9.05 -17.29 20.62
CA GLY A 57 8.65 -17.63 22.00
C GLY A 57 8.46 -16.43 22.93
N ARG A 58 8.47 -15.21 22.39
CA ARG A 58 8.17 -13.96 23.11
C ARG A 58 6.91 -13.32 22.53
N ALA A 59 6.04 -12.79 23.40
CA ALA A 59 4.85 -12.07 22.99
C ALA A 59 4.84 -10.65 23.55
N THR A 60 4.58 -9.67 22.69
CA THR A 60 4.22 -8.32 23.12
C THR A 60 2.69 -8.24 23.20
N VAL A 61 2.19 -7.93 24.38
CA VAL A 61 0.76 -7.91 24.69
C VAL A 61 0.35 -6.54 25.19
N ILE A 62 -0.75 -6.02 24.65
CA ILE A 62 -1.38 -4.80 25.11
C ILE A 62 -2.41 -5.16 26.18
N ALA A 63 -2.35 -4.54 27.35
CA ALA A 63 -3.26 -4.81 28.46
C ALA A 63 -3.70 -3.52 29.15
N THR A 64 -4.86 -3.54 29.79
CA THR A 64 -5.32 -2.44 30.65
C THR A 64 -4.73 -2.51 32.05
N ASP A 65 -4.54 -3.73 32.56
CA ASP A 65 -3.99 -4.00 33.89
C ASP A 65 -2.99 -5.18 33.81
N PRO A 66 -1.68 -4.91 33.66
CA PRO A 66 -0.66 -5.94 33.54
C PRO A 66 -0.36 -6.58 34.90
N GLY A 67 -1.21 -7.51 35.34
CA GLY A 67 -1.02 -8.30 36.55
C GLY A 67 -0.24 -9.61 36.33
N PRO A 68 0.34 -10.20 37.39
CA PRO A 68 1.03 -11.50 37.29
C PRO A 68 0.08 -12.65 36.90
N ALA A 69 -1.20 -12.57 37.31
CA ALA A 69 -2.22 -13.54 36.91
C ALA A 69 -2.51 -13.48 35.40
N LEU A 70 -2.55 -12.27 34.83
CA LEU A 70 -2.71 -12.06 33.39
C LEU A 70 -1.51 -12.62 32.62
N ALA A 71 -0.28 -12.44 33.13
CA ALA A 71 0.93 -12.98 32.53
C ALA A 71 0.91 -14.50 32.42
N GLU A 72 0.50 -15.21 33.47
CA GLU A 72 0.37 -16.67 33.45
C GLU A 72 -0.71 -17.14 32.46
N MET A 73 -1.85 -16.45 32.44
CA MET A 73 -2.94 -16.74 31.50
C MET A 73 -2.49 -16.55 30.04
N VAL A 74 -1.82 -15.43 29.75
CA VAL A 74 -1.30 -15.12 28.42
C VAL A 74 -0.24 -16.14 27.99
N ARG A 75 0.69 -16.53 28.87
CA ARG A 75 1.70 -17.57 28.57
C ARG A 75 1.03 -18.90 28.22
N LYS A 76 0.01 -19.30 28.98
CA LYS A 76 -0.73 -20.54 28.75
C LYS A 76 -1.53 -20.50 27.44
N THR A 77 -2.17 -19.37 27.13
CA THR A 77 -2.99 -19.20 25.94
C THR A 77 -2.17 -19.08 24.66
N LEU A 78 -1.06 -18.33 24.70
CA LEU A 78 -0.19 -18.11 23.54
C LEU A 78 0.92 -19.17 23.39
N GLY A 79 1.24 -19.92 24.44
CA GLY A 79 2.32 -20.90 24.44
C GLY A 79 3.71 -20.26 24.37
N VAL A 80 3.90 -19.12 25.02
CA VAL A 80 5.14 -18.31 24.98
C VAL A 80 5.89 -18.35 26.32
N ALA A 81 7.22 -18.27 26.25
CA ALA A 81 8.09 -18.27 27.42
C ALA A 81 8.16 -16.89 28.08
N GLU A 82 8.14 -15.81 27.28
CA GLU A 82 8.25 -14.44 27.76
C GLU A 82 7.08 -13.59 27.26
N VAL A 83 6.61 -12.69 28.13
CA VAL A 83 5.53 -11.75 27.83
C VAL A 83 5.98 -10.35 28.20
N GLU A 84 5.97 -9.46 27.22
CA GLU A 84 6.20 -8.02 27.40
C GLU A 84 4.86 -7.30 27.36
N PHE A 85 4.59 -6.50 28.38
CA PHE A 85 3.34 -5.75 28.47
C PHE A 85 3.49 -4.32 27.94
N GLN A 86 2.45 -3.88 27.25
CA GLN A 86 2.21 -2.49 26.89
C GLN A 86 0.86 -2.07 27.47
N VAL A 87 0.81 -0.91 28.11
CA VAL A 87 -0.39 -0.46 28.79
C VAL A 87 -1.20 0.46 27.88
N THR A 88 -2.52 0.29 27.89
CA THR A 88 -3.45 1.15 27.15
C THR A 88 -4.67 1.47 28.01
N LEU A 89 -5.43 2.48 27.60
CA LEU A 89 -6.73 2.76 28.19
C LEU A 89 -7.76 1.69 27.78
N PRO A 90 -8.75 1.38 28.63
CA PRO A 90 -9.82 0.42 28.28
C PRO A 90 -10.57 0.77 27.00
N GLU A 91 -10.84 2.06 26.79
CA GLU A 91 -11.50 2.57 25.59
C GLU A 91 -10.68 2.31 24.32
N ASP A 92 -9.36 2.49 24.40
CA ASP A 92 -8.45 2.22 23.29
C ASP A 92 -8.30 0.72 23.06
N LEU A 93 -8.24 -0.09 24.12
CA LEU A 93 -8.20 -1.54 23.98
C LEU A 93 -9.43 -2.07 23.23
N ILE A 94 -10.62 -1.59 23.59
CA ILE A 94 -11.87 -1.95 22.91
C ILE A 94 -11.77 -1.59 21.42
N ARG A 95 -11.29 -0.38 21.09
CA ARG A 95 -11.10 0.03 19.70
C ARG A 95 -10.07 -0.82 18.96
N ILE A 96 -8.97 -1.21 19.61
CA ILE A 96 -7.97 -2.12 19.04
C ILE A 96 -8.62 -3.48 18.72
N ILE A 97 -9.36 -4.05 19.67
CA ILE A 97 -10.05 -5.33 19.51
C ILE A 97 -11.07 -5.23 18.38
N GLU A 98 -11.91 -4.20 18.37
CA GLU A 98 -12.94 -4.00 17.32
C GLU A 98 -12.34 -3.78 15.93
N HIS A 99 -11.24 -3.04 15.83
CA HIS A 99 -10.53 -2.84 14.57
C HIS A 99 -9.97 -4.15 14.01
N ASN A 100 -9.56 -5.06 14.89
CA ASN A 100 -9.01 -6.36 14.55
C ASN A 100 -10.06 -7.49 14.50
N GLN A 101 -11.27 -7.25 14.99
CA GLN A 101 -12.37 -8.20 14.98
C GLN A 101 -13.02 -8.21 13.60
N ASP A 102 -12.97 -9.36 12.94
CA ASP A 102 -13.73 -9.57 11.72
C ASP A 102 -15.20 -9.80 12.07
N LEU A 103 -16.11 -9.05 11.43
CA LEU A 103 -17.54 -9.01 11.77
C LEU A 103 -18.30 -10.31 11.43
N ASN A 104 -17.63 -11.35 10.94
CA ASN A 104 -18.31 -12.56 10.48
C ASN A 104 -17.72 -13.84 11.10
N PRO A 105 -18.37 -14.40 12.14
CA PRO A 105 -17.97 -15.69 12.70
C PRO A 105 -18.15 -16.78 11.63
N GLY A 106 -17.04 -17.33 11.12
CA GLY A 106 -17.04 -18.38 10.10
C GLY A 106 -16.30 -18.03 8.80
N PHE A 107 -15.81 -16.81 8.63
CA PHE A 107 -14.91 -16.46 7.52
C PHE A 107 -13.43 -16.55 7.94
N PRO A 108 -12.53 -16.99 7.03
CA PRO A 108 -11.10 -16.99 7.32
C PRO A 108 -10.59 -15.55 7.48
N ALA A 109 -9.59 -15.31 8.33
CA ALA A 109 -9.00 -13.98 8.56
C ALA A 109 -8.51 -13.28 7.27
N THR A 110 -8.19 -14.05 6.22
CA THR A 110 -7.84 -13.53 4.89
C THR A 110 -9.02 -12.84 4.18
N ALA A 111 -10.25 -13.14 4.58
CA ALA A 111 -11.49 -12.63 3.99
C ALA A 111 -12.11 -11.48 4.80
N SER A 112 -11.39 -10.94 5.79
CA SER A 112 -11.85 -9.78 6.52
C SER A 112 -12.05 -8.59 5.59
N ARG A 113 -13.12 -7.82 5.84
CA ARG A 113 -13.55 -6.74 4.94
C ARG A 113 -12.44 -5.72 4.68
N THR A 114 -11.70 -5.36 5.73
CA THR A 114 -10.64 -4.34 5.69
C THR A 114 -9.39 -4.77 4.91
N PRO A 115 -8.74 -5.93 5.20
CA PRO A 115 -7.60 -6.37 4.40
C PRO A 115 -7.99 -6.66 2.94
N LEU A 116 -9.18 -7.22 2.68
CA LEU A 116 -9.62 -7.47 1.31
C LEU A 116 -9.87 -6.15 0.55
N ALA A 117 -10.43 -5.14 1.21
CA ALA A 117 -10.57 -3.80 0.64
C ALA A 117 -9.21 -3.16 0.33
N LYS A 118 -8.22 -3.28 1.24
CA LYS A 118 -6.85 -2.81 1.01
C LYS A 118 -6.23 -3.48 -0.23
N VAL A 119 -6.35 -4.81 -0.34
CA VAL A 119 -5.86 -5.57 -1.51
C VAL A 119 -6.57 -5.14 -2.80
N ARG A 120 -7.89 -4.96 -2.77
CA ARG A 120 -8.67 -4.48 -3.93
C ARG A 120 -8.18 -3.11 -4.41
N THR A 121 -7.98 -2.16 -3.49
CA THR A 121 -7.49 -0.82 -3.82
C THR A 121 -6.06 -0.87 -4.38
N TYR A 122 -5.19 -1.69 -3.78
CA TYR A 122 -3.83 -1.89 -4.27
C TYR A 122 -3.82 -2.43 -5.71
N LEU A 123 -4.60 -3.49 -5.98
CA LEU A 123 -4.68 -4.09 -7.32
C LEU A 123 -5.32 -3.15 -8.34
N ALA A 124 -6.31 -2.34 -7.94
CA ALA A 124 -6.89 -1.31 -8.80
C ALA A 124 -5.84 -0.26 -9.20
N GLY A 125 -5.02 0.21 -8.25
CA GLY A 125 -3.92 1.12 -8.53
C GLY A 125 -2.90 0.54 -9.51
N ARG A 126 -2.52 -0.74 -9.33
CA ARG A 126 -1.63 -1.46 -10.26
C ARG A 126 -2.22 -1.56 -11.68
N ARG A 127 -3.53 -1.80 -11.80
CA ARG A 127 -4.22 -1.84 -13.10
C ARG A 127 -4.15 -0.48 -13.81
N SER A 128 -4.40 0.62 -13.10
CA SER A 128 -4.30 1.97 -13.68
C SER A 128 -2.88 2.29 -14.16
N LEU A 129 -1.87 1.90 -13.39
CA LEU A 129 -0.47 2.05 -13.75
C LEU A 129 -0.13 1.25 -15.03
N PHE A 130 -0.57 -0.01 -15.13
CA PHE A 130 -0.35 -0.78 -16.35
C PHE A 130 -1.11 -0.23 -17.56
N ALA A 131 -2.31 0.33 -17.36
CA ALA A 131 -3.05 1.00 -18.43
C ALA A 131 -2.27 2.23 -18.95
N HIS A 132 -1.65 3.00 -18.05
CA HIS A 132 -0.78 4.12 -18.42
C HIS A 132 0.47 3.68 -19.19
N TYR A 133 1.13 2.59 -18.78
CA TYR A 133 2.24 2.06 -19.57
C TYR A 133 1.82 1.57 -20.96
N ARG A 134 0.62 0.99 -21.09
CA ARG A 134 0.10 0.60 -22.41
C ARG A 134 -0.10 1.79 -23.33
N THR A 135 -0.60 2.93 -22.83
CA THR A 135 -0.75 4.14 -23.64
C THR A 135 0.60 4.76 -23.99
N LEU A 136 1.56 4.79 -23.06
CA LEU A 136 2.92 5.25 -23.35
C LEU A 136 3.61 4.41 -24.42
N LEU A 137 3.56 3.08 -24.31
CA LEU A 137 4.13 2.19 -25.30
C LEU A 137 3.43 2.31 -26.66
N ALA A 138 2.11 2.56 -26.67
CA ALA A 138 1.39 2.84 -27.91
C ALA A 138 1.86 4.16 -28.55
N LYS A 139 2.03 5.24 -27.77
CA LYS A 139 2.57 6.52 -28.26
C LYS A 139 3.98 6.35 -28.83
N SER A 140 4.84 5.59 -28.14
CA SER A 140 6.19 5.30 -28.62
C SER A 140 6.19 4.48 -29.93
N ARG A 141 5.29 3.50 -30.08
CA ARG A 141 5.16 2.75 -31.34
C ARG A 141 4.70 3.63 -32.50
N THR A 142 3.76 4.54 -32.26
CA THR A 142 3.32 5.48 -33.30
C THR A 142 4.44 6.47 -33.63
N GLY A 143 5.15 7.00 -32.64
CA GLY A 143 6.32 7.88 -32.83
C GLY A 143 7.40 7.24 -33.71
N LEU A 144 7.84 6.03 -33.35
CA LEU A 144 8.82 5.26 -34.13
C LEU A 144 8.34 4.95 -35.56
N ALA A 145 7.04 4.74 -35.76
CA ALA A 145 6.47 4.57 -37.09
C ALA A 145 6.52 5.87 -37.90
N PHE A 146 6.22 7.01 -37.29
CA PHE A 146 6.33 8.34 -37.88
C PHE A 146 7.76 8.69 -38.28
N ILE A 147 8.76 8.43 -37.43
CA ILE A 147 10.18 8.61 -37.80
C ILE A 147 10.50 7.77 -39.04
N ARG A 148 10.10 6.49 -39.05
CA ARG A 148 10.43 5.58 -40.14
C ARG A 148 9.85 6.07 -41.46
N THR A 149 8.59 6.51 -41.46
CA THR A 149 7.95 7.07 -42.66
C THR A 149 8.54 8.42 -43.06
N GLY A 150 8.88 9.27 -42.09
CA GLY A 150 9.51 10.57 -42.32
C GLY A 150 10.90 10.43 -42.96
N LEU A 151 11.73 9.53 -42.44
CA LEU A 151 13.02 9.17 -43.04
C LEU A 151 12.85 8.62 -44.46
N ALA A 152 11.87 7.75 -44.70
CA ALA A 152 11.59 7.26 -46.05
C ALA A 152 11.26 8.41 -47.01
N PHE A 153 10.41 9.37 -46.62
CA PHE A 153 10.09 10.54 -47.45
C PHE A 153 11.30 11.43 -47.72
N ILE A 154 12.14 11.67 -46.72
CA ILE A 154 13.39 12.41 -46.89
C ILE A 154 14.30 11.69 -47.90
N THR A 155 14.49 10.37 -47.76
CA THR A 155 15.36 9.60 -48.68
C THR A 155 14.82 9.61 -50.12
N ILE A 156 13.51 9.49 -50.30
CA ILE A 156 12.87 9.52 -51.62
C ILE A 156 13.04 10.92 -52.24
N ALA A 157 12.79 11.98 -51.50
CA ALA A 157 12.95 13.35 -51.98
C ALA A 157 14.40 13.64 -52.41
N LEU A 158 15.38 13.22 -51.61
CA LEU A 158 16.81 13.37 -51.93
C LEU A 158 17.21 12.54 -53.17
N LEU A 159 16.64 11.35 -53.35
CA LEU A 159 16.89 10.50 -54.51
C LEU A 159 16.37 11.15 -55.79
N PHE A 160 15.14 11.68 -55.78
CA PHE A 160 14.56 12.39 -56.93
C PHE A 160 15.38 13.62 -57.31
N LEU A 161 15.78 14.43 -56.31
CA LEU A 161 16.62 15.60 -56.50
C LEU A 161 17.95 15.24 -57.19
N ARG A 162 18.55 14.11 -56.80
CA ARG A 162 19.82 13.63 -57.36
C ARG A 162 19.69 13.06 -58.77
N LEU A 163 18.61 12.34 -59.07
CA LEU A 163 18.46 11.63 -60.35
C LEU A 163 17.89 12.51 -61.47
N VAL A 164 16.92 13.37 -61.15
CA VAL A 164 16.13 14.10 -62.16
C VAL A 164 16.52 15.58 -62.23
N GLY A 165 17.15 16.10 -61.18
CA GLY A 165 17.64 17.48 -61.11
C GLY A 165 16.52 18.49 -60.78
N ALA A 166 16.90 19.55 -60.08
CA ALA A 166 16.01 20.50 -59.40
C ALA A 166 15.04 21.33 -60.28
N ARG A 167 14.99 21.13 -61.61
CA ARG A 167 14.41 22.14 -62.53
C ARG A 167 12.91 22.05 -62.77
N TYR A 168 12.29 20.86 -62.72
CA TYR A 168 10.84 20.70 -62.99
C TYR A 168 10.06 20.02 -61.85
N TYR A 169 10.72 19.23 -61.00
CA TYR A 169 10.05 18.47 -59.92
C TYR A 169 10.17 19.10 -58.54
N LEU A 170 10.72 20.32 -58.43
CA LEU A 170 10.91 21.02 -57.15
C LEU A 170 9.58 21.26 -56.42
N LEU A 171 8.49 21.47 -57.17
CA LEU A 171 7.13 21.57 -56.63
C LEU A 171 6.63 20.27 -55.97
N LEU A 172 7.18 19.11 -56.33
CA LEU A 172 6.85 17.80 -55.75
C LEU A 172 7.86 17.39 -54.65
N GLU A 173 9.14 17.71 -54.83
CA GLU A 173 10.20 17.39 -53.87
C GLU A 173 10.13 18.22 -52.60
N ALA A 174 9.85 19.52 -52.70
CA ALA A 174 9.78 20.42 -51.56
C ALA A 174 8.71 20.02 -50.51
N PRO A 175 7.44 19.73 -50.88
CA PRO A 175 6.45 19.28 -49.90
C PRO A 175 6.73 17.88 -49.36
N LEU A 176 7.35 17.00 -50.16
CA LEU A 176 7.73 15.66 -49.71
C LEU A 176 8.85 15.71 -48.67
N LEU A 177 9.86 16.54 -48.90
CA LEU A 177 10.97 16.75 -47.96
C LEU A 177 10.48 17.47 -46.70
N LEU A 178 9.63 18.50 -46.84
CA LEU A 178 9.04 19.21 -45.72
C LEU A 178 8.16 18.29 -44.85
N SER A 179 7.30 17.49 -45.46
CA SER A 179 6.46 16.54 -44.72
C SER A 179 7.29 15.48 -44.00
N GLY A 180 8.37 14.99 -44.62
CA GLY A 180 9.31 14.08 -43.97
C GLY A 180 9.99 14.69 -42.75
N ILE A 181 10.42 15.95 -42.82
CA ILE A 181 11.01 16.68 -41.68
C ILE A 181 9.98 16.89 -40.58
N ILE A 182 8.75 17.31 -40.92
CA ILE A 182 7.67 17.51 -39.94
C ILE A 182 7.37 16.20 -39.21
N MET A 183 7.27 15.08 -39.91
CA MET A 183 7.00 13.77 -39.31
C MET A 183 8.09 13.28 -38.35
N VAL A 184 9.35 13.70 -38.55
CA VAL A 184 10.45 13.37 -37.64
C VAL A 184 10.42 14.29 -36.41
N TYR A 185 10.12 15.58 -36.58
CA TYR A 185 10.07 16.55 -35.48
C TYR A 185 8.80 16.41 -34.59
N ASP A 186 7.68 15.95 -35.15
CA ASP A 186 6.42 15.79 -34.42
C ASP A 186 6.48 14.69 -33.35
N GLU A 187 7.51 13.84 -33.34
CA GLU A 187 7.71 12.85 -32.28
C GLU A 187 8.19 13.46 -30.95
N ASP A 188 8.91 14.59 -30.99
CA ASP A 188 9.57 15.16 -29.82
C ASP A 188 8.60 15.90 -28.85
N TYR A 189 7.29 15.95 -29.13
CA TYR A 189 6.24 16.59 -28.32
C TYR A 189 5.15 15.61 -27.82
#